data_AF-A0A1F6LCE8-F1
#
_entry.id   AF-A0A1F6LCE8-F1
#
_cell.length_a   1.000
_cell.length_b   1.000
_cell.length_c   1.000
_cell.angle_alpha   90.00
_cell.angle_beta   90.00
_cell.angle_gamma   90.00
#
_symmetry.space_group_name_H-M   'P 1'
#
loop_
_entity.id
_entity.type
_entity.pdbx_description
1 polymer ?
#
loop_
_entity_poly.entity_id
_entity_poly.type
_entity_poly.pdbx_seq_one_letter_code
_entity_poly.pdbx_strand_id
1 'polypeptide(L)'
;MDEEIRNIKQLCDLLVDPAFLSIENNLKSTGFLSILGTTHLERWHSAFLAWLLNPQGSHKLGDFPFRQLLIAMSLDDGDDIQKRARIHLPPLEYIVEAKLIRCRVWPDSQSTEQQSELTVHLSNTRNNKLSFDVCIAAEMEMNNEHSRLLFICENKVKAKESKDQTIKYAEYVLEDKHKDSRDGRLFDEPECSRADKLYRALLFLSPDAEGKESQGRRAMSPDFITFSYQQLVDELLKPCAMHPSLSSQGSEIIQEFLRNLASSPSDAGFGRIAISPAESKWVEEIMRKEEHYKKQYKISPLNLLTQIRVDGEDAPKSSVEAHGTSLVSIIDLIDAKLLRVGDRLIYKRGDVEKEVEVVDGGIKVNEHVFEAPSSAAKEILGGRVCRGWDRFKVNTPDSDSYNRTLLELREKFRSTTADSALANPSTAPDGKFIALAKAVLKAHRETFKVIEEVIQAEHIEDFAIPLISGRGRVVTLSELVELGLIFDGEPLYFFHKKKFEQEQANIVSKSNRLRYEGKDYSISELAKRLLMKHGLKTDEHGVAGPLYWQTKSGKRLHDLNETVRKKRGERAT
;
A
#
# COMPACT_ATOMS: atom_id res chain seq x y z
N MET A 1 10.15 -14.75 35.35
CA MET A 1 11.30 -15.56 34.90
C MET A 1 10.85 -16.68 33.97
N ASP A 2 9.90 -17.55 34.35
CA ASP A 2 9.40 -18.63 33.46
C ASP A 2 8.61 -18.16 32.23
N GLU A 3 8.02 -16.97 32.28
CA GLU A 3 7.33 -16.34 31.15
C GLU A 3 8.30 -15.69 30.17
N GLU A 4 9.28 -14.94 30.67
CA GLU A 4 10.33 -14.30 29.86
C GLU A 4 11.14 -15.35 29.07
N ILE A 5 11.57 -16.43 29.73
CA ILE A 5 12.29 -17.54 29.09
C ILE A 5 11.43 -18.21 28.00
N ARG A 6 10.13 -18.32 28.24
CA ARG A 6 9.18 -18.89 27.27
C ARG A 6 9.01 -17.99 26.04
N ASN A 7 8.88 -16.68 26.25
CA ASN A 7 8.77 -15.71 25.17
C ASN A 7 10.05 -15.65 24.32
N ILE A 8 11.23 -15.70 24.96
CA ILE A 8 12.53 -15.81 24.26
C ILE A 8 12.56 -17.08 23.40
N LYS A 9 12.15 -18.22 23.96
CA LYS A 9 12.15 -19.49 23.24
C LYS A 9 11.22 -19.46 22.03
N GLN A 10 10.01 -18.92 22.16
CA GLN A 10 9.08 -18.78 21.05
C GLN A 10 9.62 -17.89 19.93
N LEU A 11 10.29 -16.78 20.28
CA LEU A 11 10.95 -15.92 19.30
C LEU A 11 12.07 -16.66 18.58
N CYS A 12 12.91 -17.40 19.30
CA CYS A 12 13.95 -18.24 18.70
C CYS A 12 13.36 -19.33 17.79
N ASP A 13 12.26 -19.97 18.20
CA ASP A 13 11.57 -21.00 17.40
C ASP A 13 11.05 -20.42 16.07
N LEU A 14 10.51 -19.19 16.08
CA LEU A 14 10.10 -18.49 14.84
C LEU A 14 11.30 -18.20 13.93
N LEU A 15 12.42 -17.74 14.49
CA LEU A 15 13.62 -17.40 13.71
C LEU A 15 14.28 -18.58 13.03
N VAL A 16 14.08 -19.79 13.56
CA VAL A 16 14.56 -21.04 12.94
C VAL A 16 13.45 -21.77 12.16
N ASP A 17 12.25 -21.19 12.06
CA ASP A 17 11.16 -21.81 11.31
C ASP A 17 11.51 -21.89 9.82
N PRO A 18 11.38 -23.06 9.18
CA PRO A 18 11.71 -23.21 7.76
C PRO A 18 10.96 -22.24 6.84
N ALA A 19 9.72 -21.87 7.15
CA ALA A 19 8.96 -20.91 6.35
C ALA A 19 9.47 -19.48 6.55
N PHE A 20 9.81 -19.09 7.79
CA PHE A 20 10.43 -17.79 8.07
C PHE A 20 11.80 -17.65 7.37
N LEU A 21 12.64 -18.67 7.49
CA LEU A 21 13.93 -18.74 6.80
C LEU A 21 13.78 -18.72 5.28
N SER A 22 12.70 -19.31 4.74
CA SER A 22 12.42 -19.28 3.29
C SER A 22 12.09 -17.87 2.80
N ILE A 23 11.28 -17.10 3.55
CA ILE A 23 11.01 -15.69 3.25
C ILE A 23 12.31 -14.88 3.31
N GLU A 24 13.10 -15.07 4.37
CA GLU A 24 14.36 -14.35 4.55
C GLU A 24 15.38 -14.66 3.44
N ASN A 25 15.49 -15.94 3.05
CA ASN A 25 16.34 -16.34 1.95
C ASN A 25 15.85 -15.76 0.61
N ASN A 26 14.54 -15.71 0.39
CA ASN A 26 13.96 -15.13 -0.82
C ASN A 26 14.32 -13.63 -0.95
N LEU A 27 14.19 -12.87 0.15
CA LEU A 27 14.54 -11.45 0.21
C LEU A 27 16.04 -11.18 0.02
N LYS A 28 16.90 -12.08 0.49
CA LYS A 28 18.36 -11.98 0.30
C LYS A 28 18.82 -12.50 -1.05
N SER A 29 18.00 -13.29 -1.75
CA SER A 29 18.38 -13.89 -3.02
C SER A 29 18.44 -12.82 -4.11
N THR A 30 19.56 -12.75 -4.81
CA THR A 30 19.70 -11.94 -6.03
C THR A 30 19.19 -12.77 -7.20
N GLY A 31 18.02 -12.43 -7.73
CA GLY A 31 17.50 -13.03 -8.95
C GLY A 31 18.38 -12.71 -10.17
N PHE A 32 18.33 -13.54 -11.21
CA PHE A 32 18.99 -13.27 -12.50
C PHE A 32 18.64 -11.88 -13.06
N LEU A 33 17.40 -11.42 -12.93
CA LEU A 33 17.01 -10.08 -13.40
C LEU A 33 17.72 -8.95 -12.64
N SER A 34 18.00 -9.18 -11.35
CA SER A 34 18.77 -8.25 -10.51
C SER A 34 20.24 -8.18 -10.93
N ILE A 35 20.83 -9.30 -11.37
CA ILE A 35 22.19 -9.35 -11.91
C ILE A 35 22.30 -8.54 -13.20
N LEU A 36 21.27 -8.58 -14.05
CA LEU A 36 21.24 -7.81 -15.29
C LEU A 36 21.09 -6.30 -15.07
N GLY A 37 20.93 -5.82 -13.83
CA GLY A 37 20.78 -4.39 -13.49
C GLY A 37 19.55 -3.74 -14.11
N THR A 38 18.59 -4.53 -14.60
CA THR A 38 17.49 -4.10 -15.47
C THR A 38 16.12 -4.60 -15.02
N THR A 39 15.95 -4.89 -13.72
CA THR A 39 14.70 -5.33 -13.05
C THR A 39 13.48 -4.42 -13.25
N HIS A 40 13.65 -3.27 -13.92
CA HIS A 40 12.66 -2.20 -14.00
C HIS A 40 12.32 -1.75 -15.41
N LEU A 41 12.90 -2.39 -16.43
CA LEU A 41 12.57 -2.02 -17.80
C LEU A 41 11.25 -2.71 -18.18
N GLU A 42 10.24 -1.89 -18.49
CA GLU A 42 8.92 -2.35 -18.96
C GLU A 42 9.05 -3.38 -20.10
N ARG A 43 10.08 -3.23 -20.94
CA ARG A 43 10.45 -4.17 -22.01
C ARG A 43 10.66 -5.62 -21.56
N TRP A 44 11.30 -5.87 -20.41
CA TRP A 44 11.50 -7.24 -19.93
C TRP A 44 10.18 -7.88 -19.49
N HIS A 45 9.31 -7.08 -18.86
CA HIS A 45 7.98 -7.53 -18.48
C HIS A 45 7.12 -7.83 -19.71
N SER A 46 7.19 -6.98 -20.73
CA SER A 46 6.50 -7.19 -22.01
C SER A 46 7.02 -8.41 -22.76
N ALA A 47 8.34 -8.62 -22.81
CA ALA A 47 8.94 -9.81 -23.41
C ALA A 47 8.57 -11.10 -22.66
N PHE A 48 8.54 -11.05 -21.32
CA PHE A 48 8.07 -12.18 -20.51
C PHE A 48 6.60 -12.51 -20.79
N LEU A 49 5.72 -11.49 -20.82
CA LEU A 49 4.31 -11.69 -21.13
C LEU A 49 4.12 -12.24 -22.54
N ALA A 50 4.82 -11.69 -23.53
CA ALA A 50 4.78 -12.18 -24.90
C ALA A 50 5.24 -13.64 -24.98
N TRP A 51 6.33 -14.02 -24.32
CA TRP A 51 6.78 -15.41 -24.24
C TRP A 51 5.75 -16.33 -23.59
N LEU A 52 5.12 -15.92 -22.48
CA LEU A 52 4.17 -16.74 -21.74
C LEU A 52 2.83 -16.91 -22.49
N LEU A 53 2.37 -15.86 -23.18
CA LEU A 53 1.12 -15.85 -23.93
C LEU A 53 1.27 -16.45 -25.34
N ASN A 54 2.49 -16.78 -25.76
CA ASN A 54 2.75 -17.41 -27.06
C ASN A 54 2.43 -18.92 -26.99
N PRO A 55 1.43 -19.43 -27.73
CA PRO A 55 1.10 -20.86 -27.72
C PRO A 55 2.24 -21.77 -28.18
N GLN A 56 3.16 -21.24 -28.98
CA GLN A 56 4.35 -21.91 -29.48
C GLN A 56 5.57 -21.71 -28.56
N GLY A 57 5.41 -21.01 -27.44
CA GLY A 57 6.46 -20.73 -26.47
C GLY A 57 7.04 -22.00 -25.84
N SER A 58 8.29 -21.88 -25.39
CA SER A 58 9.07 -22.99 -24.80
C SER A 58 8.60 -23.46 -23.41
N HIS A 59 7.56 -22.83 -22.85
CA HIS A 59 6.95 -23.17 -21.56
C HIS A 59 6.09 -24.45 -21.59
N LYS A 60 5.72 -24.97 -22.77
CA LYS A 60 4.89 -26.18 -22.95
C LYS A 60 3.45 -26.10 -22.42
N LEU A 61 2.94 -24.89 -22.19
CA LEU A 61 1.54 -24.70 -21.77
C LEU A 61 0.56 -24.60 -22.95
N GLY A 62 1.05 -24.57 -24.19
CA GLY A 62 0.20 -24.29 -25.35
C GLY A 62 -0.48 -22.93 -25.20
N ASP A 63 -1.74 -22.84 -25.63
CA ASP A 63 -2.55 -21.62 -25.55
C ASP A 63 -3.23 -21.41 -24.19
N PHE A 64 -3.00 -22.28 -23.20
CA PHE A 64 -3.58 -22.17 -21.85
C PHE A 64 -3.38 -20.78 -21.23
N PRO A 65 -2.17 -20.19 -21.19
CA PRO A 65 -1.97 -18.89 -20.56
C PRO A 65 -2.77 -17.78 -21.26
N PHE A 66 -2.81 -17.79 -22.59
CA PHE A 66 -3.52 -16.78 -23.35
C PHE A 66 -5.04 -16.87 -23.14
N ARG A 67 -5.60 -18.09 -23.16
CA ARG A 67 -7.03 -18.29 -22.84
C ARG A 67 -7.36 -17.90 -21.42
N GLN A 68 -6.53 -18.28 -20.45
CA GLN A 68 -6.74 -17.95 -19.05
C GLN A 68 -6.79 -16.44 -18.84
N LEU A 69 -5.89 -15.68 -19.47
CA LEU A 69 -5.91 -14.22 -19.43
C LEU A 69 -7.19 -13.64 -20.04
N LEU A 70 -7.63 -14.13 -21.20
CA LEU A 70 -8.86 -13.68 -21.85
C LEU A 70 -10.12 -14.00 -21.03
N ILE A 71 -10.15 -15.15 -20.36
CA ILE A 71 -11.22 -15.53 -19.42
C ILE A 71 -11.23 -14.55 -18.25
N ALA A 72 -10.08 -14.30 -17.62
CA ALA A 72 -9.97 -13.35 -16.51
C ALA A 72 -10.46 -11.95 -16.94
N MET A 73 -10.05 -11.46 -18.11
CA MET A 73 -10.53 -10.19 -18.68
C MET A 73 -12.05 -10.18 -18.91
N SER A 74 -12.64 -11.31 -19.28
CA SER A 74 -14.09 -11.42 -19.53
C SER A 74 -14.91 -11.42 -18.23
N LEU A 75 -14.35 -11.98 -17.16
CA LEU A 75 -14.98 -12.13 -15.86
C LEU A 75 -14.73 -10.95 -14.90
N ASP A 76 -13.73 -10.11 -15.16
CA ASP A 76 -13.38 -8.98 -14.30
C ASP A 76 -14.53 -7.99 -14.14
N ASP A 77 -15.21 -8.00 -13.00
CA ASP A 77 -16.37 -7.16 -12.64
C ASP A 77 -16.04 -5.69 -12.34
N GLY A 78 -15.00 -5.15 -12.98
CA GLY A 78 -14.52 -3.78 -12.82
C GLY A 78 -15.58 -2.68 -12.99
N ASP A 79 -15.19 -1.45 -12.68
CA ASP A 79 -16.06 -0.27 -12.66
C ASP A 79 -16.86 -0.10 -13.97
N ASP A 80 -18.07 0.46 -13.87
CA ASP A 80 -19.02 0.67 -14.99
C ASP A 80 -18.39 1.30 -16.25
N ILE A 81 -17.30 2.05 -16.11
CA ILE A 81 -16.54 2.72 -17.17
C ILE A 81 -15.87 1.71 -18.12
N GLN A 82 -15.40 0.56 -17.63
CA GLN A 82 -14.67 -0.45 -18.42
C GLN A 82 -15.57 -1.55 -19.01
N LYS A 83 -16.88 -1.52 -18.74
CA LYS A 83 -17.86 -2.45 -19.37
C LYS A 83 -17.85 -2.37 -20.88
N ARG A 84 -17.50 -1.20 -21.45
CA ARG A 84 -17.38 -0.99 -22.89
C ARG A 84 -16.30 -1.87 -23.53
N ALA A 85 -15.17 -2.07 -22.85
CA ALA A 85 -14.08 -2.90 -23.34
C ALA A 85 -14.51 -4.35 -23.64
N ARG A 86 -15.42 -4.90 -22.82
CA ARG A 86 -15.92 -6.28 -22.98
C ARG A 86 -16.77 -6.50 -24.23
N ILE A 87 -17.31 -5.44 -24.84
CA ILE A 87 -18.10 -5.55 -26.08
C ILE A 87 -17.20 -6.02 -27.25
N HIS A 88 -15.91 -5.73 -27.17
CA HIS A 88 -14.96 -6.07 -28.22
C HIS A 88 -14.34 -7.46 -28.03
N LEU A 89 -14.40 -8.02 -26.82
CA LEU A 89 -13.87 -9.35 -26.50
C LEU A 89 -14.68 -10.46 -27.21
N PRO A 90 -14.05 -11.62 -27.49
CA PRO A 90 -14.80 -12.81 -27.88
C PRO A 90 -15.75 -13.24 -26.75
N PRO A 91 -16.93 -13.79 -27.06
CA PRO A 91 -17.80 -14.41 -26.05
C PRO A 91 -17.05 -15.51 -25.29
N LEU A 92 -17.38 -15.70 -24.00
CA LEU A 92 -16.67 -16.64 -23.13
C LEU A 92 -16.66 -18.08 -23.69
N GLU A 93 -17.79 -18.55 -24.23
CA GLU A 93 -17.89 -19.84 -24.91
C GLU A 93 -16.87 -19.96 -26.06
N TYR A 94 -16.71 -18.90 -26.85
CA TYR A 94 -15.75 -18.84 -27.94
C TYR A 94 -14.31 -18.86 -27.43
N ILE A 95 -14.01 -18.17 -26.32
CA ILE A 95 -12.67 -18.19 -25.69
C ILE A 95 -12.32 -19.60 -25.19
N VAL A 96 -13.30 -20.36 -24.71
CA VAL A 96 -13.08 -21.70 -24.16
C VAL A 96 -12.97 -22.75 -25.26
N GLU A 97 -13.85 -22.72 -26.26
CA GLU A 97 -14.02 -23.84 -27.20
C GLU A 97 -13.31 -23.66 -28.54
N ALA A 98 -13.13 -22.41 -29.01
CA ALA A 98 -12.61 -22.19 -30.35
C ALA A 98 -11.15 -22.65 -30.45
N LYS A 99 -10.82 -23.40 -31.49
CA LYS A 99 -9.44 -23.85 -31.77
C LYS A 99 -8.60 -22.67 -32.25
N LEU A 100 -7.43 -22.47 -31.65
CA LEU A 100 -6.46 -21.49 -32.13
C LEU A 100 -5.67 -22.10 -33.31
N ILE A 101 -5.83 -21.54 -34.50
CA ILE A 101 -5.21 -22.05 -35.74
C ILE A 101 -3.82 -21.44 -35.93
N ARG A 102 -3.72 -20.11 -35.79
CA ARG A 102 -2.49 -19.34 -35.94
C ARG A 102 -2.41 -18.29 -34.86
N CYS A 103 -1.21 -18.02 -34.39
CA CYS A 103 -0.93 -17.00 -33.40
C CYS A 103 0.41 -16.35 -33.73
N ARG A 104 0.41 -15.03 -33.87
CA ARG A 104 1.62 -14.22 -33.99
C ARG A 104 1.71 -13.31 -32.79
N VAL A 105 2.92 -13.17 -32.25
CA VAL A 105 3.16 -12.48 -30.98
C VAL A 105 4.29 -11.48 -31.15
N TRP A 106 4.15 -10.32 -30.53
CA TRP A 106 5.19 -9.29 -30.46
C TRP A 106 5.34 -8.80 -29.02
N PRO A 107 6.57 -8.59 -28.53
CA PRO A 107 7.83 -9.00 -29.16
C PRO A 107 7.99 -10.54 -29.16
N ASP A 108 8.64 -11.10 -30.16
CA ASP A 108 8.96 -12.53 -30.22
C ASP A 108 10.44 -12.76 -30.48
N SER A 109 11.17 -13.11 -29.41
CA SER A 109 12.59 -13.43 -29.44
C SER A 109 12.90 -14.82 -30.00
N GLN A 110 11.88 -15.68 -30.18
CA GLN A 110 12.04 -17.01 -30.76
C GLN A 110 11.89 -17.01 -32.28
N SER A 111 11.28 -15.96 -32.84
CA SER A 111 11.22 -15.76 -34.29
C SER A 111 12.63 -15.58 -34.88
N THR A 112 12.89 -16.22 -36.03
CA THR A 112 14.14 -16.00 -36.79
C THR A 112 14.31 -14.57 -37.27
N GLU A 113 13.21 -13.81 -37.31
CA GLU A 113 13.19 -12.40 -37.67
C GLU A 113 13.44 -11.46 -36.48
N GLN A 114 13.54 -12.00 -35.24
CA GLN A 114 13.68 -11.26 -33.99
C GLN A 114 12.73 -10.05 -33.93
N GLN A 115 11.44 -10.34 -33.87
CA GLN A 115 10.41 -9.34 -33.90
C GLN A 115 10.44 -8.50 -32.60
N SER A 116 10.84 -7.24 -32.74
CA SER A 116 10.71 -6.23 -31.67
C SER A 116 9.24 -5.81 -31.49
N GLU A 117 8.95 -4.90 -30.56
CA GLU A 117 7.61 -4.34 -30.35
C GLU A 117 6.97 -3.94 -31.70
N LEU A 118 5.69 -4.29 -31.90
CA LEU A 118 4.99 -3.98 -33.14
C LEU A 118 4.80 -2.47 -33.26
N THR A 119 5.48 -1.86 -34.23
CA THR A 119 5.35 -0.43 -34.54
C THR A 119 4.45 -0.20 -35.76
N VAL A 120 3.40 0.59 -35.58
CA VAL A 120 2.48 1.02 -36.64
C VAL A 120 2.56 2.53 -36.86
N HIS A 121 2.30 2.96 -38.10
CA HIS A 121 2.37 4.36 -38.50
C HIS A 121 0.95 4.90 -38.73
N LEU A 122 0.56 5.93 -37.99
CA LEU A 122 -0.76 6.56 -38.10
C LEU A 122 -0.92 7.42 -39.36
N SER A 123 0.19 7.83 -39.98
CA SER A 123 0.22 8.57 -41.25
C SER A 123 1.59 8.42 -41.95
N ASN A 124 1.71 8.91 -43.19
CA ASN A 124 2.97 8.95 -43.96
C ASN A 124 4.05 9.87 -43.38
N THR A 125 3.83 10.51 -42.22
CA THR A 125 4.85 11.33 -41.56
C THR A 125 5.64 10.51 -40.53
N ARG A 126 6.97 10.65 -40.52
CA ARG A 126 7.89 9.84 -39.70
C ARG A 126 7.69 9.95 -38.18
N ASN A 127 6.91 10.93 -37.70
CA ASN A 127 6.79 11.28 -36.28
C ASN A 127 5.52 10.80 -35.58
N ASN A 128 4.60 10.10 -36.26
CA ASN A 128 3.37 9.59 -35.63
C ASN A 128 3.35 8.05 -35.65
N LYS A 129 4.16 7.46 -34.77
CA LYS A 129 4.30 6.00 -34.59
C LYS A 129 3.62 5.57 -33.29
N LEU A 130 2.97 4.42 -33.31
CA LEU A 130 2.53 3.70 -32.11
C LEU A 130 3.35 2.41 -32.01
N SER A 131 3.90 2.12 -30.83
CA SER A 131 4.60 0.87 -30.53
C SER A 131 3.82 0.16 -29.44
N PHE A 132 3.34 -1.05 -29.70
CA PHE A 132 2.60 -1.82 -28.70
C PHE A 132 3.57 -2.63 -27.85
N ASP A 133 3.46 -2.50 -26.52
CA ASP A 133 4.32 -3.24 -25.57
C ASP A 133 4.19 -4.75 -25.77
N VAL A 134 2.94 -5.25 -25.85
CA VAL A 134 2.64 -6.61 -26.32
C VAL A 134 1.50 -6.57 -27.31
N CYS A 135 1.65 -7.27 -28.43
CA CYS A 135 0.61 -7.46 -29.43
C CYS A 135 0.49 -8.95 -29.77
N ILE A 136 -0.73 -9.47 -29.87
CA ILE A 136 -0.99 -10.84 -30.32
C ILE A 136 -2.08 -10.80 -31.39
N ALA A 137 -1.80 -11.37 -32.55
CA ALA A 137 -2.76 -11.55 -33.63
C ALA A 137 -3.05 -13.05 -33.79
N ALA A 138 -4.30 -13.43 -33.56
CA ALA A 138 -4.74 -14.82 -33.47
C ALA A 138 -5.86 -15.10 -34.48
N GLU A 139 -5.81 -16.28 -35.11
CA GLU A 139 -6.89 -16.83 -35.92
C GLU A 139 -7.50 -18.03 -35.20
N MET A 140 -8.83 -18.01 -35.06
CA MET A 140 -9.59 -18.94 -34.24
C MET A 140 -10.71 -19.56 -35.06
N GLU A 141 -11.03 -20.83 -34.80
CA GLU A 141 -12.09 -21.57 -35.48
C GLU A 141 -13.01 -22.28 -34.48
N MET A 142 -14.31 -22.09 -34.64
CA MET A 142 -15.33 -22.79 -33.86
C MET A 142 -16.51 -23.12 -34.77
N ASN A 143 -16.99 -24.36 -34.77
CA ASN A 143 -18.13 -24.77 -35.60
C ASN A 143 -18.00 -24.43 -37.11
N ASN A 144 -16.78 -24.51 -37.65
CA ASN A 144 -16.41 -24.09 -39.02
C ASN A 144 -16.56 -22.58 -39.30
N GLU A 145 -16.78 -21.75 -38.28
CA GLU A 145 -16.70 -20.30 -38.38
C GLU A 145 -15.29 -19.84 -38.05
N HIS A 146 -14.72 -18.98 -38.90
CA HIS A 146 -13.40 -18.41 -38.70
C HIS A 146 -13.52 -17.00 -38.12
N SER A 147 -12.84 -16.75 -37.01
CA SER A 147 -12.73 -15.42 -36.40
C SER A 147 -11.28 -15.05 -36.17
N ARG A 148 -11.04 -13.75 -36.04
CA ARG A 148 -9.74 -13.19 -35.66
C ARG A 148 -9.83 -12.54 -34.30
N LEU A 149 -8.71 -12.52 -33.59
CA LEU A 149 -8.55 -11.80 -32.33
C LEU A 149 -7.27 -10.97 -32.40
N LEU A 150 -7.39 -9.67 -32.12
CA LEU A 150 -6.25 -8.79 -31.88
C LEU A 150 -6.19 -8.42 -30.41
N PHE A 151 -5.15 -8.88 -29.71
CA PHE A 151 -4.87 -8.54 -28.33
C PHE A 151 -3.75 -7.51 -28.26
N ILE A 152 -3.96 -6.45 -27.48
CA ILE A 152 -2.98 -5.41 -27.20
C ILE A 152 -2.87 -5.27 -25.68
N CYS A 153 -1.65 -5.33 -25.15
CA CYS A 153 -1.36 -4.98 -23.78
C CYS A 153 -0.43 -3.77 -23.75
N GLU A 154 -0.83 -2.73 -23.02
CA GLU A 154 0.04 -1.64 -22.59
C GLU A 154 0.46 -1.93 -21.16
N ASN A 155 1.77 -1.93 -20.90
CA ASN A 155 2.34 -2.46 -19.68
C ASN A 155 3.13 -1.39 -18.91
N LYS A 156 2.61 -0.99 -17.75
CA LYS A 156 3.21 0.00 -16.88
C LYS A 156 3.71 -0.60 -15.57
N VAL A 157 5.02 -0.55 -15.36
CA VAL A 157 5.67 -1.05 -14.13
C VAL A 157 5.98 0.11 -13.18
N LYS A 158 6.55 1.19 -13.70
CA LYS A 158 6.91 2.39 -12.91
C LYS A 158 6.42 3.68 -13.55
N ALA A 159 6.30 3.69 -14.87
CA ALA A 159 5.83 4.86 -15.59
C ALA A 159 4.31 4.99 -15.46
N LYS A 160 3.85 6.23 -15.53
CA LYS A 160 2.45 6.51 -15.77
C LYS A 160 2.16 6.33 -17.25
N GLU A 161 0.90 6.13 -17.60
CA GLU A 161 0.47 6.23 -18.99
C GLU A 161 0.92 7.58 -19.59
N SER A 162 1.44 7.54 -20.82
CA SER A 162 1.74 8.75 -21.58
C SER A 162 0.44 9.40 -22.07
N LYS A 163 0.48 10.72 -22.32
CA LYS A 163 -0.71 11.48 -22.73
C LYS A 163 -1.42 10.85 -23.94
N ASP A 164 -2.69 10.50 -23.76
CA ASP A 164 -3.60 9.95 -24.77
C ASP A 164 -3.12 8.64 -25.42
N GLN A 165 -2.24 7.87 -24.76
CA GLN A 165 -1.60 6.70 -25.37
C GLN A 165 -2.61 5.58 -25.65
N THR A 166 -3.35 5.13 -24.63
CA THR A 166 -4.37 4.08 -24.78
C THR A 166 -5.55 4.54 -25.64
N ILE A 167 -5.84 5.86 -25.68
CA ILE A 167 -6.83 6.45 -26.59
C ILE A 167 -6.40 6.23 -28.04
N LYS A 168 -5.16 6.60 -28.40
CA LYS A 168 -4.64 6.41 -29.76
C LYS A 168 -4.56 4.94 -30.16
N TYR A 169 -4.25 4.05 -29.21
CA TYR A 169 -4.27 2.61 -29.47
C TYR A 169 -5.69 2.16 -29.78
N ALA A 170 -6.67 2.54 -28.94
CA ALA A 170 -8.07 2.20 -29.15
C ALA A 170 -8.60 2.78 -30.46
N GLU A 171 -8.29 4.02 -30.81
CA GLU A 171 -8.65 4.62 -32.10
C GLU A 171 -8.06 3.83 -33.29
N TYR A 172 -6.74 3.60 -33.29
CA TYR A 172 -6.09 2.84 -34.37
C TYR A 172 -6.69 1.45 -34.57
N VAL A 173 -6.88 0.77 -33.44
CA VAL A 173 -7.39 -0.59 -33.43
C VAL A 173 -8.87 -0.56 -33.83
N LEU A 174 -9.73 0.26 -33.22
CA LEU A 174 -11.19 0.18 -33.40
C LEU A 174 -11.74 0.86 -34.67
N GLU A 175 -11.08 1.88 -35.22
CA GLU A 175 -11.67 2.75 -36.25
C GLU A 175 -11.84 2.11 -37.64
N ASP A 176 -11.12 1.03 -37.98
CA ASP A 176 -11.05 0.57 -39.38
C ASP A 176 -11.44 -0.90 -39.59
N LYS A 177 -12.71 -1.14 -39.90
CA LYS A 177 -13.25 -2.47 -40.27
C LYS A 177 -12.65 -3.04 -41.57
N HIS A 178 -11.86 -2.27 -42.33
CA HIS A 178 -11.36 -2.64 -43.66
C HIS A 178 -9.82 -2.76 -43.77
N LYS A 179 -9.05 -2.48 -42.70
CA LYS A 179 -7.59 -2.69 -42.65
C LYS A 179 -7.15 -4.06 -42.15
N ASP A 180 -7.91 -4.68 -41.25
CA ASP A 180 -7.52 -5.96 -40.62
C ASP A 180 -7.63 -7.21 -41.53
N SER A 181 -8.25 -7.08 -42.71
CA SER A 181 -8.28 -8.17 -43.69
C SER A 181 -7.07 -8.20 -44.64
N ARG A 182 -6.16 -7.21 -44.56
CA ARG A 182 -5.08 -7.00 -45.54
C ARG A 182 -3.71 -6.58 -44.98
N ASP A 183 -3.55 -6.36 -43.67
CA ASP A 183 -2.22 -6.14 -43.11
C ASP A 183 -1.49 -7.48 -42.90
N GLY A 184 -0.72 -7.89 -43.93
CA GLY A 184 0.07 -9.12 -43.96
C GLY A 184 1.03 -9.30 -42.79
N ARG A 185 1.28 -8.25 -42.01
CA ARG A 185 2.09 -8.30 -40.77
C ARG A 185 1.29 -8.90 -39.62
N LEU A 186 0.01 -8.56 -39.48
CA LEU A 186 -0.85 -9.02 -38.40
C LEU A 186 -1.45 -10.41 -38.70
N PHE A 187 -2.02 -10.56 -39.89
CA PHE A 187 -2.66 -11.81 -40.33
C PHE A 187 -2.09 -12.19 -41.69
N ASP A 188 -1.94 -13.49 -41.95
CA ASP A 188 -1.56 -13.95 -43.28
C ASP A 188 -2.59 -13.52 -44.34
N GLU A 189 -2.13 -13.39 -45.59
CA GLU A 189 -3.05 -13.27 -46.72
C GLU A 189 -3.98 -14.50 -46.74
N PRO A 190 -5.31 -14.30 -46.80
CA PRO A 190 -6.24 -15.40 -46.64
C PRO A 190 -6.11 -16.40 -47.80
N GLU A 191 -5.85 -17.69 -47.50
CA GLU A 191 -6.20 -18.79 -48.42
C GLU A 191 -7.73 -18.89 -48.58
N CYS A 192 -8.49 -18.46 -47.56
CA CYS A 192 -9.94 -18.46 -47.54
C CYS A 192 -10.44 -17.06 -47.18
N SER A 193 -11.05 -16.38 -48.15
CA SER A 193 -11.63 -15.05 -47.95
C SER A 193 -12.82 -15.10 -46.98
N ARG A 194 -12.56 -14.84 -45.69
CA ARG A 194 -13.43 -14.20 -44.67
C ARG A 194 -13.21 -14.87 -43.32
N ALA A 195 -12.42 -14.23 -42.45
CA ALA A 195 -12.78 -14.27 -41.05
C ALA A 195 -14.09 -13.49 -40.92
N ASP A 196 -15.14 -14.11 -40.41
CA ASP A 196 -16.48 -13.53 -40.33
C ASP A 196 -16.56 -12.45 -39.26
N LYS A 197 -15.63 -12.48 -38.29
CA LYS A 197 -15.57 -11.54 -37.18
C LYS A 197 -14.14 -11.27 -36.72
N LEU A 198 -13.91 -10.04 -36.27
CA LEU A 198 -12.68 -9.64 -35.58
C LEU A 198 -13.02 -9.16 -34.17
N TYR A 199 -12.45 -9.83 -33.19
CA TYR A 199 -12.49 -9.48 -31.79
C TYR A 199 -11.25 -8.69 -31.38
N ARG A 200 -11.37 -7.88 -30.33
CA ARG A 200 -10.27 -7.10 -29.76
C ARG A 200 -10.26 -7.23 -28.25
N ALA A 201 -9.07 -7.51 -27.72
CA ALA A 201 -8.82 -7.61 -26.30
C ALA A 201 -7.75 -6.57 -25.92
N LEU A 202 -8.14 -5.51 -25.23
CA LEU A 202 -7.27 -4.40 -24.88
C LEU A 202 -7.02 -4.41 -23.37
N LEU A 203 -5.78 -4.64 -22.97
CA LEU A 203 -5.35 -4.77 -21.58
C LEU A 203 -4.41 -3.62 -21.20
N PHE A 204 -4.64 -3.01 -20.04
CA PHE A 204 -3.73 -2.05 -19.43
C PHE A 204 -3.25 -2.64 -18.11
N LEU A 205 -1.97 -2.99 -18.03
CA LEU A 205 -1.38 -3.57 -16.83
C LEU A 205 -0.68 -2.48 -16.03
N SER A 206 -1.01 -2.36 -14.75
CA SER A 206 -0.45 -1.33 -13.86
C SER A 206 -0.14 -1.89 -12.46
N PRO A 207 0.66 -1.21 -11.63
CA PRO A 207 0.94 -1.67 -10.27
C PRO A 207 -0.26 -1.52 -9.32
N ASP A 208 -1.25 -0.71 -9.67
CA ASP A 208 -2.37 -0.34 -8.80
C ASP A 208 -3.63 -0.07 -9.64
N ALA A 209 -4.48 -1.09 -9.77
CA ALA A 209 -5.72 -1.02 -10.55
C ALA A 209 -6.82 -0.17 -9.91
N GLU A 210 -6.69 0.17 -8.61
CA GLU A 210 -7.65 1.05 -7.91
C GLU A 210 -7.28 2.54 -8.02
N GLY A 211 -6.10 2.84 -8.57
CA GLY A 211 -5.64 4.21 -8.82
C GLY A 211 -6.54 4.97 -9.79
N LYS A 212 -6.65 6.30 -9.63
CA LYS A 212 -7.43 7.14 -10.55
C LYS A 212 -6.73 7.33 -11.89
N GLU A 213 -7.49 7.50 -12.98
CA GLU A 213 -6.98 7.92 -14.30
C GLU A 213 -6.11 9.18 -14.19
N SER A 214 -6.51 10.15 -13.37
CA SER A 214 -5.75 11.39 -13.12
C SER A 214 -4.36 11.16 -12.50
N GLN A 215 -4.10 9.97 -11.96
CA GLN A 215 -2.80 9.57 -11.42
C GLN A 215 -1.97 8.76 -12.43
N GLY A 216 -2.50 8.50 -13.63
CA GLY A 216 -1.86 7.71 -14.69
C GLY A 216 -1.72 6.22 -14.34
N ARG A 217 -2.58 5.73 -13.44
CA ARG A 217 -2.61 4.36 -12.93
C ARG A 217 -3.75 3.50 -13.50
N ARG A 218 -4.63 4.11 -14.31
CA ARG A 218 -5.64 3.45 -15.12
C ARG A 218 -5.52 3.93 -16.56
N ALA A 219 -5.97 3.11 -17.51
CA ALA A 219 -6.07 3.50 -18.89
C ALA A 219 -6.98 4.73 -19.06
N MET A 220 -6.54 5.71 -19.85
CA MET A 220 -7.36 6.84 -20.25
C MET A 220 -8.50 6.43 -21.21
N SER A 221 -8.35 5.33 -21.94
CA SER A 221 -9.38 4.80 -22.83
C SER A 221 -10.33 3.82 -22.11
N PRO A 222 -11.66 3.99 -22.22
CA PRO A 222 -12.64 3.05 -21.65
C PRO A 222 -12.73 1.73 -22.42
N ASP A 223 -12.06 1.63 -23.58
CA ASP A 223 -12.00 0.40 -24.37
C ASP A 223 -10.91 -0.58 -23.84
N PHE A 224 -10.11 -0.17 -22.84
CA PHE A 224 -9.12 -1.02 -22.15
C PHE A 224 -9.65 -1.55 -20.81
N ILE A 225 -9.39 -2.82 -20.54
CA ILE A 225 -9.55 -3.44 -19.23
C ILE A 225 -8.28 -3.20 -18.43
N THR A 226 -8.38 -2.72 -17.19
CA THR A 226 -7.21 -2.46 -16.35
C THR A 226 -6.99 -3.60 -15.35
N PHE A 227 -5.82 -4.23 -15.41
CA PHE A 227 -5.38 -5.20 -14.40
C PHE A 227 -4.27 -4.62 -13.53
N SER A 228 -4.28 -5.01 -12.26
CA SER A 228 -3.11 -4.88 -11.40
C SER A 228 -2.13 -6.02 -11.65
N TYR A 229 -0.87 -5.81 -11.29
CA TYR A 229 0.11 -6.90 -11.26
C TYR A 229 -0.28 -8.02 -10.27
N GLN A 230 -1.01 -7.70 -9.20
CA GLN A 230 -1.54 -8.71 -8.28
C GLN A 230 -2.60 -9.58 -8.98
N GLN A 231 -3.56 -8.96 -9.69
CA GLN A 231 -4.53 -9.71 -10.51
C GLN A 231 -3.84 -10.55 -11.59
N LEU A 232 -2.79 -10.03 -12.25
CA LEU A 232 -2.00 -10.84 -13.18
C LEU A 232 -1.37 -12.06 -12.49
N VAL A 233 -0.85 -11.89 -11.27
CA VAL A 233 -0.28 -13.01 -10.50
C VAL A 233 -1.36 -14.04 -10.19
N ASP A 234 -2.50 -13.61 -9.65
CA ASP A 234 -3.55 -14.49 -9.16
C ASP A 234 -4.29 -15.21 -10.29
N GLU A 235 -4.65 -14.46 -11.34
CA GLU A 235 -5.49 -14.95 -12.42
C GLU A 235 -4.72 -15.66 -13.53
N LEU A 236 -3.41 -15.38 -13.69
CA LEU A 236 -2.60 -15.95 -14.77
C LEU A 236 -1.36 -16.71 -14.27
N LEU A 237 -0.46 -16.05 -13.52
CA LEU A 237 0.85 -16.62 -13.22
C LEU A 237 0.75 -17.80 -12.25
N LYS A 238 -0.11 -17.71 -11.24
CA LYS A 238 -0.35 -18.79 -10.27
C LYS A 238 -0.94 -20.03 -10.97
N PRO A 239 -2.01 -19.94 -11.79
CA PRO A 239 -2.47 -21.06 -12.60
C PRO A 239 -1.38 -21.66 -13.51
N CYS A 240 -0.58 -20.82 -14.18
CA CYS A 240 0.51 -21.29 -15.03
C CYS A 240 1.57 -22.06 -14.23
N ALA A 241 2.00 -21.52 -13.09
CA ALA A 241 3.01 -22.13 -12.23
C ALA A 241 2.58 -23.49 -11.65
N MET A 242 1.27 -23.71 -11.48
CA MET A 242 0.70 -24.96 -10.99
C MET A 242 0.36 -25.96 -12.11
N HIS A 243 0.44 -25.55 -13.37
CA HIS A 243 0.00 -26.38 -14.49
C HIS A 243 0.95 -27.58 -14.72
N PRO A 244 0.45 -28.83 -14.81
CA PRO A 244 1.29 -30.03 -14.85
C PRO A 244 2.18 -30.13 -16.10
N SER A 245 1.80 -29.47 -17.19
CA SER A 245 2.58 -29.47 -18.44
C SER A 245 3.70 -28.44 -18.48
N LEU A 246 3.83 -27.56 -17.47
CA LEU A 246 4.87 -26.53 -17.44
C LEU A 246 6.27 -27.17 -17.51
N SER A 247 7.12 -26.66 -18.40
CA SER A 247 8.51 -27.11 -18.48
C SER A 247 9.32 -26.70 -17.24
N SER A 248 10.38 -27.44 -16.91
CA SER A 248 11.25 -27.09 -15.78
C SER A 248 11.88 -25.71 -15.95
N GLN A 249 12.36 -25.39 -17.16
CA GLN A 249 12.87 -24.06 -17.49
C GLN A 249 11.78 -22.99 -17.39
N GLY A 250 10.58 -23.29 -17.87
CA GLY A 250 9.44 -22.36 -17.77
C GLY A 250 9.08 -22.05 -16.31
N SER A 251 9.11 -23.07 -15.45
CA SER A 251 8.93 -22.91 -14.00
C SER A 251 9.97 -21.99 -13.39
N GLU A 252 11.26 -22.19 -13.70
CA GLU A 252 12.34 -21.32 -13.20
C GLU A 252 12.15 -19.86 -13.63
N ILE A 253 11.77 -19.62 -14.89
CA ILE A 253 11.55 -18.28 -15.43
C ILE A 253 10.33 -17.61 -14.77
N ILE A 254 9.22 -18.33 -14.59
CA ILE A 254 8.03 -17.79 -13.90
C ILE A 254 8.37 -17.47 -12.43
N GLN A 255 9.11 -18.34 -11.73
CA GLN A 255 9.52 -18.09 -10.35
C GLN A 255 10.48 -16.92 -10.22
N GLU A 256 11.38 -16.74 -11.19
CA GLU A 256 12.25 -15.56 -11.27
C GLU A 256 11.45 -14.27 -11.51
N PHE A 257 10.45 -14.31 -12.39
CA PHE A 257 9.56 -13.18 -12.63
C PHE A 257 8.73 -12.81 -11.39
N LEU A 258 8.14 -13.80 -10.72
CA LEU A 258 7.40 -13.61 -9.47
C LEU A 258 8.26 -12.99 -8.36
N ARG A 259 9.51 -13.46 -8.22
CA ARG A 259 10.47 -12.86 -7.29
C ARG A 259 10.77 -11.41 -7.62
N ASN A 260 10.90 -11.05 -8.90
CA ASN A 260 11.11 -9.66 -9.31
C ASN A 260 9.91 -8.75 -8.95
N LEU A 261 8.67 -9.24 -9.08
CA LEU A 261 7.48 -8.50 -8.66
C LEU A 261 7.38 -8.33 -7.13
N ALA A 262 7.84 -9.34 -6.38
CA ALA A 262 7.85 -9.34 -4.91
C ALA A 262 8.96 -8.47 -4.30
N SER A 263 10.02 -8.22 -5.07
CA SER A 263 11.23 -7.51 -4.61
C SER A 263 11.06 -6.00 -4.66
N SER A 264 11.31 -5.34 -3.52
CA SER A 264 11.44 -3.88 -3.43
C SER A 264 12.93 -3.53 -3.52
N PRO A 265 13.42 -2.89 -4.60
CA PRO A 265 14.77 -2.33 -4.59
C PRO A 265 14.80 -1.24 -3.53
N SER A 266 15.65 -1.43 -2.51
CA SER A 266 15.82 -0.53 -1.37
C SER A 266 16.10 0.93 -1.77
N ASP A 267 16.63 1.16 -2.97
CA ASP A 267 17.13 2.47 -3.41
C ASP A 267 16.16 3.22 -4.35
N ALA A 268 15.05 2.60 -4.78
CA ALA A 268 14.19 3.18 -5.81
C ALA A 268 12.92 3.86 -5.30
N GLY A 269 12.61 3.80 -4.00
CA GLY A 269 11.43 4.46 -3.41
C GLY A 269 10.07 3.91 -3.87
N PHE A 270 10.03 2.77 -4.57
CA PHE A 270 8.81 2.06 -4.93
C PHE A 270 8.75 0.75 -4.13
N GLY A 271 7.60 0.51 -3.48
CA GLY A 271 7.33 -0.72 -2.74
C GLY A 271 7.13 -1.92 -3.65
N ARG A 272 6.87 -3.07 -3.02
CA ARG A 272 6.48 -4.34 -3.65
C ARG A 272 5.36 -4.14 -4.69
N ILE A 273 5.46 -4.84 -5.84
CA ILE A 273 4.50 -4.73 -6.95
C ILE A 273 3.40 -5.80 -6.85
N ALA A 274 3.76 -7.04 -6.47
CA ALA A 274 2.81 -8.11 -6.20
C ALA A 274 3.37 -9.10 -5.16
N ILE A 275 2.49 -9.84 -4.50
CA ILE A 275 2.82 -10.90 -3.55
C ILE A 275 2.92 -12.22 -4.32
N SER A 276 4.01 -12.96 -4.13
CA SER A 276 4.17 -14.25 -4.80
C SER A 276 3.40 -15.37 -4.09
N PRO A 277 2.88 -16.38 -4.81
CA PRO A 277 2.18 -17.51 -4.19
C PRO A 277 3.04 -18.30 -3.18
N ALA A 278 4.36 -18.29 -3.34
CA ALA A 278 5.28 -18.93 -2.40
C ALA A 278 5.31 -18.21 -1.06
N GLU A 279 5.31 -16.87 -1.08
CA GLU A 279 5.28 -16.05 0.13
C GLU A 279 3.96 -16.21 0.88
N SER A 280 2.83 -16.19 0.17
CA SER A 280 1.52 -16.55 0.72
C SER A 280 1.56 -17.86 1.48
N LYS A 281 2.04 -18.92 0.83
CA LYS A 281 2.13 -20.25 1.44
C LYS A 281 3.05 -20.31 2.66
N TRP A 282 4.19 -19.62 2.64
CA TRP A 282 5.10 -19.56 3.79
C TRP A 282 4.45 -18.83 4.96
N VAL A 283 3.75 -17.74 4.70
CA VAL A 283 3.02 -16.99 5.72
C VAL A 283 1.88 -17.83 6.29
N GLU A 284 1.07 -18.48 5.46
CA GLU A 284 0.04 -19.44 5.89
C GLU A 284 0.62 -20.53 6.81
N GLU A 285 1.79 -21.09 6.49
CA GLU A 285 2.42 -22.14 7.31
C GLU A 285 2.93 -21.59 8.66
N ILE A 286 3.47 -20.36 8.69
CA ILE A 286 3.80 -19.65 9.93
C ILE A 286 2.52 -19.45 10.74
N MET A 287 1.43 -19.00 10.10
CA MET A 287 0.14 -18.73 10.74
C MET A 287 -0.52 -19.99 11.30
N ARG A 288 -0.43 -21.12 10.60
CA ARG A 288 -0.93 -22.42 11.07
C ARG A 288 -0.23 -22.87 12.36
N LYS A 289 1.08 -22.62 12.48
CA LYS A 289 1.85 -22.92 13.69
C LYS A 289 1.55 -21.92 14.80
N GLU A 290 1.35 -20.65 14.47
CA GLU A 290 0.89 -19.59 15.38
C GLU A 290 -0.44 -19.91 16.06
N GLU A 291 -1.40 -20.52 15.35
CA GLU A 291 -2.66 -20.97 15.95
C GLU A 291 -2.45 -22.05 17.02
N HIS A 292 -1.46 -22.92 16.83
CA HIS A 292 -1.04 -23.92 17.83
C HIS A 292 -0.39 -23.25 19.05
N TYR A 293 0.45 -22.23 18.84
CA TYR A 293 1.08 -21.46 19.92
C TYR A 293 0.07 -20.63 20.73
N LYS A 294 -0.93 -20.01 20.07
CA LYS A 294 -2.01 -19.28 20.73
C LYS A 294 -2.86 -20.19 21.64
N LYS A 295 -3.18 -21.40 21.18
CA LYS A 295 -3.95 -22.40 21.97
C LYS A 295 -3.18 -22.89 23.19
N GLN A 296 -1.85 -23.02 23.10
CA GLN A 296 -1.02 -23.56 24.17
C GLN A 296 -0.53 -22.51 25.18
N TYR A 297 -0.34 -21.26 24.75
CA TYR A 297 0.38 -20.24 25.53
C TYR A 297 -0.29 -18.87 25.63
N LYS A 298 -1.46 -18.66 24.98
CA LYS A 298 -2.23 -17.39 24.98
C LYS A 298 -1.53 -16.14 24.41
N ILE A 299 -0.32 -16.25 23.86
CA ILE A 299 0.41 -15.16 23.20
C ILE A 299 0.96 -15.66 21.86
N SER A 300 0.91 -14.79 20.84
CA SER A 300 1.40 -15.03 19.48
C SER A 300 2.72 -14.29 19.28
N PRO A 301 3.80 -14.92 18.77
CA PRO A 301 5.01 -14.23 18.35
C PRO A 301 4.75 -13.01 17.45
N LEU A 302 3.80 -13.09 16.50
CA LEU A 302 3.35 -11.94 15.70
C LEU A 302 2.65 -10.85 16.54
N ASN A 303 1.90 -11.22 17.58
CA ASN A 303 1.31 -10.27 18.55
C ASN A 303 2.36 -9.60 19.46
N LEU A 304 3.41 -10.34 19.83
CA LEU A 304 4.55 -9.82 20.60
C LEU A 304 5.30 -8.73 19.83
N LEU A 305 5.38 -8.87 18.51
CA LEU A 305 6.03 -7.90 17.63
C LEU A 305 5.17 -6.66 17.38
N THR A 306 3.84 -6.80 17.35
CA THR A 306 2.92 -5.64 17.32
C THR A 306 2.96 -4.84 18.63
N GLN A 307 3.08 -5.51 19.79
CA GLN A 307 3.27 -4.83 21.08
C GLN A 307 4.58 -4.03 21.13
N ILE A 308 5.68 -4.55 20.56
CA ILE A 308 6.95 -3.82 20.50
C ILE A 308 6.91 -2.68 19.46
N ARG A 309 6.04 -2.76 18.45
CA ARG A 309 5.80 -1.70 17.45
C ARG A 309 5.11 -0.48 18.07
N VAL A 310 4.27 -0.67 19.10
CA VAL A 310 3.65 0.41 19.89
C VAL A 310 4.71 1.23 20.64
N ASP A 311 5.78 0.58 21.12
CA ASP A 311 6.89 1.24 21.82
C ASP A 311 8.03 1.71 20.89
N GLY A 312 7.91 1.50 19.58
CA GLY A 312 9.05 1.56 18.66
C GLY A 312 8.84 2.28 17.33
N GLU A 313 7.67 2.21 16.67
CA GLU A 313 7.51 2.78 15.32
C GLU A 313 6.17 3.48 15.02
N ASP A 314 5.09 3.30 15.81
CA ASP A 314 3.76 3.90 15.53
C ASP A 314 3.16 4.76 16.66
N ALA A 315 4.00 5.48 17.41
CA ALA A 315 3.52 6.75 17.97
C ALA A 315 3.26 7.70 16.78
N PRO A 316 2.11 8.40 16.72
CA PRO A 316 1.71 9.17 15.56
C PRO A 316 2.82 10.13 15.14
N LYS A 317 3.25 10.04 13.87
CA LYS A 317 4.12 11.02 13.21
C LYS A 317 3.45 12.39 13.22
N SER A 318 3.62 13.11 14.33
CA SER A 318 3.69 14.56 14.31
C SER A 318 5.12 14.92 13.88
N SER A 319 5.29 15.14 12.58
CA SER A 319 6.36 15.96 11.98
C SER A 319 7.69 16.05 12.73
N VAL A 320 8.57 15.04 12.62
CA VAL A 320 10.02 15.25 12.83
C VAL A 320 10.80 14.38 11.85
N GLU A 321 11.61 15.04 11.03
CA GLU A 321 12.55 14.47 10.07
C GLU A 321 13.62 13.63 10.76
N ALA A 322 14.22 12.72 9.97
CA ALA A 322 15.29 11.79 10.32
C ALA A 322 16.32 12.33 11.31
N HIS A 323 16.85 11.47 12.19
CA HIS A 323 18.29 11.21 12.42
C HIS A 323 18.42 10.11 13.50
N GLY A 324 19.48 9.29 13.39
CA GLY A 324 19.62 7.99 14.08
C GLY A 324 19.67 8.00 15.61
N THR A 325 19.69 6.76 16.13
CA THR A 325 20.19 6.33 17.45
C THR A 325 19.65 7.07 18.69
N SER A 326 18.72 6.42 19.41
CA SER A 326 18.38 6.70 20.82
C SER A 326 17.89 8.13 21.08
N LEU A 327 16.58 8.36 20.98
CA LEU A 327 15.95 9.62 21.32
C LEU A 327 15.80 9.73 22.85
N VAL A 328 16.75 10.40 23.50
CA VAL A 328 16.61 10.89 24.87
C VAL A 328 15.84 12.20 24.78
N SER A 329 14.73 12.31 25.51
CA SER A 329 13.84 13.47 25.59
C SER A 329 14.20 14.38 26.78
N ILE A 330 13.56 15.55 26.88
CA ILE A 330 13.70 16.41 28.07
C ILE A 330 13.10 15.76 29.31
N ILE A 331 12.03 14.97 29.14
CA ILE A 331 11.37 14.22 30.20
C ILE A 331 12.35 13.19 30.78
N ASP A 332 13.09 12.47 29.93
CA ASP A 332 14.11 11.50 30.39
C ASP A 332 15.20 12.16 31.25
N LEU A 333 15.58 13.41 30.95
CA LEU A 333 16.54 14.16 31.75
C LEU A 333 15.94 14.62 33.10
N ILE A 334 14.65 14.95 33.14
CA ILE A 334 13.92 15.28 34.37
C ILE A 334 13.81 14.04 35.26
N ASP A 335 13.39 12.91 34.71
CA ASP A 335 13.22 11.64 35.43
C ASP A 335 14.54 11.13 35.99
N ALA A 336 15.63 11.27 35.22
CA ALA A 336 16.99 10.96 35.67
C ALA A 336 17.56 11.96 36.69
N LYS A 337 16.78 12.98 37.08
CA LYS A 337 17.20 14.08 37.97
C LYS A 337 18.42 14.85 37.44
N LEU A 338 18.65 14.81 36.13
CA LEU A 338 19.66 15.61 35.45
C LEU A 338 19.14 17.00 35.08
N LEU A 339 17.83 17.21 35.15
CA LEU A 339 17.13 18.47 34.96
C LEU A 339 16.01 18.55 36.01
N ARG A 340 15.58 19.75 36.41
CA ARG A 340 14.45 19.93 37.33
C ARG A 340 13.35 20.77 36.67
N VAL A 341 12.09 20.47 36.99
CA VAL A 341 10.99 21.38 36.66
C VAL A 341 11.23 22.70 37.38
N GLY A 342 11.17 23.81 36.64
CA GLY A 342 11.56 25.15 37.08
C GLY A 342 13.01 25.53 36.74
N ASP A 343 13.82 24.63 36.17
CA ASP A 343 15.15 25.01 35.70
C ASP A 343 15.07 26.05 34.57
N ARG A 344 15.95 27.05 34.61
CA ARG A 344 16.10 28.04 33.55
C ARG A 344 17.12 27.57 32.54
N LEU A 345 16.79 27.66 31.25
CA LEU A 345 17.71 27.40 30.16
C LEU A 345 17.97 28.69 29.38
N ILE A 346 19.23 28.99 29.08
CA ILE A 346 19.59 30.03 28.11
C ILE A 346 19.84 29.38 26.76
N TYR A 347 19.13 29.84 25.74
CA TYR A 347 19.45 29.60 24.33
C TYR A 347 20.39 30.69 23.83
N LYS A 348 21.49 30.31 23.17
CA LYS A 348 22.43 31.27 22.55
C LYS A 348 22.86 30.89 21.13
N ARG A 349 22.60 31.78 20.16
CA ARG A 349 23.06 31.65 18.76
C ARG A 349 23.29 33.02 18.11
N GLY A 350 24.55 33.37 17.84
CA GLY A 350 24.90 34.69 17.30
C GLY A 350 24.50 35.79 18.28
N ASP A 351 23.76 36.78 17.80
CA ASP A 351 23.23 37.89 18.61
C ASP A 351 21.91 37.56 19.33
N VAL A 352 21.36 36.36 19.13
CA VAL A 352 20.11 35.93 19.78
C VAL A 352 20.44 35.18 21.07
N GLU A 353 20.00 35.76 22.19
CA GLU A 353 20.02 35.16 23.52
C GLU A 353 18.62 35.21 24.12
N LYS A 354 18.12 34.07 24.61
CA LYS A 354 16.78 34.00 25.22
C LYS A 354 16.75 32.99 26.36
N GLU A 355 16.24 33.44 27.51
CA GLU A 355 15.98 32.58 28.67
C GLU A 355 14.59 31.95 28.55
N VAL A 356 14.50 30.65 28.87
CA VAL A 356 13.29 29.84 28.84
C VAL A 356 13.24 28.93 30.07
N GLU A 357 12.07 28.38 30.38
CA GLU A 357 11.86 27.57 31.59
C GLU A 357 11.56 26.12 31.22
N VAL A 358 12.08 25.19 32.02
CA VAL A 358 11.71 23.78 31.99
C VAL A 358 10.42 23.59 32.76
N VAL A 359 9.40 23.05 32.12
CA VAL A 359 8.11 22.74 32.73
C VAL A 359 7.79 21.26 32.62
N ASP A 360 6.78 20.81 33.35
CA ASP A 360 6.26 19.45 33.17
C ASP A 360 5.81 19.26 31.72
N GLY A 361 6.38 18.28 31.03
CA GLY A 361 6.18 18.04 29.60
C GLY A 361 7.14 18.74 28.63
N GLY A 362 8.12 19.56 29.05
CA GLY A 362 9.18 20.05 28.15
C GLY A 362 9.70 21.46 28.43
N ILE A 363 10.00 22.22 27.38
CA ILE A 363 10.54 23.59 27.46
C ILE A 363 9.45 24.60 27.12
N LYS A 364 9.18 25.56 28.01
CA LYS A 364 8.19 26.62 27.79
C LYS A 364 8.80 27.82 27.07
N VAL A 365 8.27 28.15 25.89
CA VAL A 365 8.63 29.35 25.10
C VAL A 365 7.35 30.10 24.71
N ASN A 366 7.23 31.39 25.07
CA ASN A 366 6.09 32.24 24.70
C ASN A 366 4.72 31.59 24.98
N GLU A 367 4.50 31.07 26.20
CA GLU A 367 3.28 30.34 26.62
C GLU A 367 3.01 28.98 25.96
N HIS A 368 3.89 28.49 25.08
CA HIS A 368 3.78 27.16 24.46
C HIS A 368 4.83 26.21 25.04
N VAL A 369 4.44 24.95 25.25
CA VAL A 369 5.32 23.89 25.74
C VAL A 369 5.80 23.04 24.57
N PHE A 370 7.11 22.86 24.48
CA PHE A 370 7.75 22.08 23.43
C PHE A 370 8.49 20.89 24.03
N GLU A 371 8.11 19.68 23.62
CA GLU A 371 8.75 18.44 24.05
C GLU A 371 10.19 18.30 23.54
N ALA A 372 10.47 18.86 22.36
CA ALA A 372 11.78 18.78 21.71
C ALA A 372 12.55 20.11 21.80
N PRO A 373 13.84 20.11 22.24
CA PRO A 373 14.67 21.31 22.26
C PRO A 373 14.81 21.99 20.91
N SER A 374 14.87 21.23 19.81
CA SER A 374 14.95 21.82 18.47
C SER A 374 13.67 22.56 18.07
N SER A 375 12.50 22.12 18.55
CA SER A 375 11.23 22.81 18.32
C SER A 375 11.14 24.10 19.14
N ALA A 376 11.56 24.06 20.41
CA ALA A 376 11.69 25.24 21.25
C ALA A 376 12.64 26.28 20.62
N ALA A 377 13.80 25.84 20.12
CA ALA A 377 14.76 26.72 19.46
C ALA A 377 14.21 27.30 18.12
N LYS A 378 13.43 26.53 17.36
CA LYS A 378 12.76 26.99 16.14
C LYS A 378 11.77 28.12 16.43
N GLU A 379 11.04 28.03 17.54
CA GLU A 379 10.14 29.09 18.00
C GLU A 379 10.91 30.37 18.38
N ILE A 380 12.04 30.24 19.08
CA ILE A 380 12.90 31.38 19.43
C ILE A 380 13.43 32.11 18.19
N LEU A 381 13.71 31.38 17.11
CA LEU A 381 14.28 31.91 15.86
C LEU A 381 13.24 32.22 14.77
N GLY A 382 11.94 32.27 15.11
CA GLY A 382 10.88 32.63 14.17
C GLY A 382 10.71 31.64 13.01
N GLY A 383 10.81 30.33 13.28
CA GLY A 383 10.53 29.27 12.31
C GLY A 383 11.74 28.69 11.57
N ARG A 384 12.97 29.18 11.84
CA ARG A 384 14.19 28.66 11.21
C ARG A 384 14.64 27.34 11.83
N VAL A 385 15.00 26.37 11.00
CA VAL A 385 15.56 25.07 11.45
C VAL A 385 16.86 25.31 12.24
N CYS A 386 16.97 24.68 13.40
CA CYS A 386 18.13 24.84 14.27
C CYS A 386 18.33 23.65 15.21
N ARG A 387 19.57 23.50 15.70
CA ARG A 387 19.95 22.48 16.68
C ARG A 387 19.68 23.03 18.08
N GLY A 388 18.75 22.40 18.81
CA GLY A 388 18.40 22.83 20.17
C GLY A 388 19.32 22.23 21.26
N TRP A 389 19.75 20.99 21.09
CA TRP A 389 20.47 20.23 22.11
C TRP A 389 21.82 20.82 22.53
N ASP A 390 22.59 21.36 21.58
CA ASP A 390 23.91 21.97 21.81
C ASP A 390 23.84 23.45 22.21
N ARG A 391 22.64 24.05 22.24
CA ARG A 391 22.47 25.51 22.34
C ARG A 391 21.70 25.96 23.57
N PHE A 392 20.90 25.08 24.17
CA PHE A 392 20.31 25.31 25.47
C PHE A 392 21.30 24.93 26.57
N LYS A 393 21.57 25.87 27.46
CA LYS A 393 22.45 25.72 28.61
C LYS A 393 21.68 25.97 29.89
N VAL A 394 21.82 25.10 30.89
CA VAL A 394 21.18 25.29 32.19
C VAL A 394 21.79 26.51 32.89
N ASN A 395 20.94 27.47 33.24
CA ASN A 395 21.28 28.75 33.85
C ASN A 395 20.73 28.89 35.27
N THR A 396 20.23 27.81 35.89
CA THR A 396 19.86 27.79 37.31
C THR A 396 21.12 27.60 38.17
N PRO A 397 21.56 28.58 38.97
CA PRO A 397 22.83 28.47 39.72
C PRO A 397 22.86 27.33 40.74
N ASP A 398 21.71 26.98 41.32
CA ASP A 398 21.56 25.93 42.34
C ASP A 398 21.29 24.53 41.75
N SER A 399 21.38 24.37 40.41
CA SER A 399 21.20 23.09 39.74
C SER A 399 22.54 22.36 39.60
N ASP A 400 22.54 21.04 39.86
CA ASP A 400 23.72 20.17 39.65
C ASP A 400 24.19 20.13 38.18
N SER A 401 23.32 20.61 37.29
CA SER A 401 23.53 20.72 35.86
C SER A 401 23.86 22.15 35.41
N TYR A 402 24.07 23.08 36.33
CA TYR A 402 24.42 24.46 36.03
C TYR A 402 25.58 24.54 35.04
N ASN A 403 25.44 25.42 34.06
CA ASN A 403 26.43 25.66 33.02
C ASN A 403 26.70 24.44 32.10
N ARG A 404 25.84 23.43 32.10
CA ARG A 404 25.87 22.32 31.12
C ARG A 404 24.84 22.51 30.02
N THR A 405 25.15 22.03 28.84
CA THR A 405 24.24 21.96 27.70
C THR A 405 23.32 20.75 27.81
N LEU A 406 22.15 20.81 27.17
CA LEU A 406 21.25 19.65 27.09
C LEU A 406 21.91 18.45 26.39
N LEU A 407 22.85 18.69 25.46
CA LEU A 407 23.65 17.64 24.83
C LEU A 407 24.56 16.93 25.83
N GLU A 408 25.28 17.67 26.67
CA GLU A 408 26.14 17.09 27.71
C GLU A 408 25.32 16.30 28.75
N LEU A 409 24.12 16.78 29.09
CA LEU A 409 23.20 16.05 29.97
C LEU A 409 22.70 14.76 29.31
N ARG A 410 22.40 14.80 28.01
CA ARG A 410 22.02 13.61 27.23
C ARG A 410 23.15 12.60 27.12
N GLU A 411 24.40 13.04 26.99
CA GLU A 411 25.57 12.15 27.00
C GLU A 411 25.80 11.54 28.39
N LYS A 412 25.64 12.33 29.45
CA LYS A 412 25.70 11.85 30.84
C LYS A 412 24.59 10.84 31.15
N PHE A 413 23.37 11.08 30.65
CA PHE A 413 22.28 10.11 30.74
C PHE A 413 22.69 8.79 30.10
N ARG A 414 23.20 8.84 28.86
CA ARG A 414 23.66 7.67 28.11
C ARG A 414 24.77 6.89 28.81
N SER A 415 25.79 7.56 29.33
CA SER A 415 26.88 6.90 30.05
C SER A 415 26.38 6.25 31.34
N THR A 416 25.48 6.91 32.07
CA THR A 416 24.91 6.38 33.32
C THR A 416 23.98 5.20 33.06
N THR A 417 23.18 5.23 31.99
CA THR A 417 22.35 4.07 31.57
C THR A 417 23.17 2.92 31.00
N ALA A 418 24.29 3.19 30.31
CA ALA A 418 25.17 2.14 29.78
C ALA A 418 25.92 1.42 30.92
N ASP A 419 26.43 2.16 31.91
CA ASP A 419 27.07 1.59 33.09
C ASP A 419 26.05 0.89 34.02
N SER A 420 24.83 1.44 34.16
CA SER A 420 23.72 0.81 34.90
C SER A 420 23.23 -0.49 34.25
N ALA A 421 23.21 -0.56 32.91
CA ALA A 421 22.81 -1.77 32.17
C ALA A 421 23.83 -2.92 32.31
N LEU A 422 25.09 -2.61 32.63
CA LEU A 422 26.14 -3.57 32.92
C LEU A 422 26.25 -3.92 34.42
N ALA A 423 25.87 -3.00 35.32
CA ALA A 423 26.13 -3.15 36.76
C ALA A 423 24.96 -3.69 37.61
N ASN A 424 23.73 -3.78 37.11
CA ASN A 424 22.61 -4.36 37.90
C ASN A 424 21.55 -5.06 37.03
N PRO A 425 21.64 -6.39 36.81
CA PRO A 425 20.62 -7.15 36.11
C PRO A 425 19.42 -7.56 37.00
N SER A 426 19.25 -6.97 38.19
CA SER A 426 18.45 -7.57 39.28
C SER A 426 17.13 -6.88 39.64
N THR A 427 16.67 -5.84 38.94
CA THR A 427 15.42 -5.15 39.31
C THR A 427 14.53 -4.69 38.14
N ALA A 428 14.34 -5.55 37.12
CA ALA A 428 13.10 -5.59 36.32
C ALA A 428 13.12 -6.86 35.45
N PRO A 429 12.18 -7.81 35.62
CA PRO A 429 12.10 -9.05 34.82
C PRO A 429 11.75 -8.85 33.33
N ASP A 430 11.74 -7.62 32.82
CA ASP A 430 11.19 -7.29 31.50
C ASP A 430 12.25 -6.75 30.50
N GLY A 431 13.44 -6.35 30.97
CA GLY A 431 14.41 -5.61 30.14
C GLY A 431 15.18 -6.44 29.10
N LYS A 432 15.51 -7.71 29.40
CA LYS A 432 16.35 -8.54 28.52
C LYS A 432 15.56 -9.05 27.33
N PHE A 433 14.35 -9.53 27.55
CA PHE A 433 13.45 -9.92 26.47
C PHE A 433 13.11 -8.74 25.53
N ILE A 434 12.78 -7.57 26.07
CA ILE A 434 12.49 -6.38 25.25
C ILE A 434 13.70 -5.99 24.38
N ALA A 435 14.91 -6.03 24.95
CA ALA A 435 16.13 -5.75 24.19
C ALA A 435 16.38 -6.76 23.06
N LEU A 436 16.21 -8.06 23.34
CA LEU A 436 16.33 -9.11 22.34
C LEU A 436 15.30 -8.95 21.22
N ALA A 437 14.04 -8.73 21.58
CA ALA A 437 12.96 -8.63 20.61
C ALA A 437 13.09 -7.37 19.74
N LYS A 438 13.56 -6.25 20.29
CA LYS A 438 13.93 -5.05 19.50
C LYS A 438 15.09 -5.32 18.54
N ALA A 439 16.11 -6.08 18.96
CA ALA A 439 17.23 -6.45 18.09
C ALA A 439 16.79 -7.37 16.95
N VAL A 440 15.92 -8.34 17.23
CA VAL A 440 15.35 -9.26 16.23
C VAL A 440 14.48 -8.51 15.21
N LEU A 441 13.59 -7.63 15.66
CA LEU A 441 12.78 -6.79 14.77
C LEU A 441 13.64 -5.96 13.83
N LYS A 442 14.72 -5.38 14.36
CA LYS A 442 15.65 -4.58 13.56
C LYS A 442 16.39 -5.44 12.54
N ALA A 443 16.84 -6.63 12.91
CA ALA A 443 17.62 -7.52 12.05
C ALA A 443 16.79 -8.14 10.92
N HIS A 444 15.52 -8.45 11.17
CA HIS A 444 14.64 -9.15 10.22
C HIS A 444 13.45 -8.28 9.76
N ARG A 445 13.62 -6.96 9.78
CA ARG A 445 12.56 -5.97 9.49
C ARG A 445 11.82 -6.25 8.19
N GLU A 446 12.56 -6.50 7.10
CA GLU A 446 11.96 -6.72 5.79
C GLU A 446 11.16 -8.03 5.75
N THR A 447 11.64 -9.10 6.39
CA THR A 447 10.90 -10.36 6.53
C THR A 447 9.55 -10.15 7.22
N PHE A 448 9.54 -9.38 8.32
CA PHE A 448 8.29 -9.08 9.03
C PHE A 448 7.34 -8.20 8.21
N LYS A 449 7.87 -7.24 7.45
CA LYS A 449 7.08 -6.43 6.53
C LYS A 449 6.40 -7.28 5.46
N VAL A 450 7.08 -8.28 4.92
CA VAL A 450 6.49 -9.24 3.97
C VAL A 450 5.33 -10.01 4.60
N ILE A 451 5.53 -10.55 5.81
CA ILE A 451 4.48 -11.29 6.52
C ILE A 451 3.24 -10.41 6.72
N GLU A 452 3.44 -9.15 7.12
CA GLU A 452 2.35 -8.18 7.30
C GLU A 452 1.61 -7.86 5.99
N GLU A 453 2.34 -7.62 4.90
CA GLU A 453 1.75 -7.32 3.59
C GLU A 453 0.91 -8.50 3.06
N VAL A 454 1.35 -9.73 3.26
CA VAL A 454 0.59 -10.94 2.90
C VAL A 454 -0.69 -11.08 3.72
N ILE A 455 -0.60 -10.93 5.04
CA ILE A 455 -1.77 -11.06 5.92
C ILE A 455 -2.84 -10.03 5.59
N GLN A 456 -2.43 -8.82 5.20
CA GLN A 456 -3.36 -7.78 4.73
C GLN A 456 -4.05 -8.15 3.43
N ALA A 457 -3.28 -8.61 2.45
CA ALA A 457 -3.78 -8.87 1.11
C ALA A 457 -4.74 -10.09 1.06
N GLU A 458 -4.47 -11.12 1.86
CA GLU A 458 -5.26 -12.36 1.81
C GLU A 458 -6.52 -12.35 2.66
N HIS A 459 -6.84 -11.22 3.31
CA HIS A 459 -8.03 -11.08 4.15
C HIS A 459 -8.23 -12.30 5.08
N ILE A 460 -7.17 -12.78 5.74
CA ILE A 460 -7.24 -13.92 6.65
C ILE A 460 -8.03 -13.47 7.90
N GLU A 461 -9.36 -13.54 7.81
CA GLU A 461 -10.32 -12.90 8.72
C GLU A 461 -10.28 -13.43 10.16
N ASP A 462 -9.64 -14.57 10.43
CA ASP A 462 -9.45 -15.08 11.80
C ASP A 462 -8.25 -14.47 12.54
N PHE A 463 -7.37 -13.75 11.85
CA PHE A 463 -6.20 -13.12 12.44
C PHE A 463 -5.99 -11.72 11.86
N ALA A 464 -6.89 -10.81 12.24
CA ALA A 464 -6.55 -9.40 12.26
C ALA A 464 -5.35 -9.21 13.19
N ILE A 465 -4.12 -9.25 12.64
CA ILE A 465 -3.03 -8.46 13.21
C ILE A 465 -3.60 -7.06 13.32
N PRO A 466 -3.63 -6.43 14.51
CA PRO A 466 -4.04 -5.05 14.61
C PRO A 466 -2.96 -4.23 13.91
N LEU A 467 -3.18 -4.00 12.62
CA LEU A 467 -2.58 -2.89 11.93
C LEU A 467 -3.07 -1.65 12.64
N ILE A 468 -2.13 -0.97 13.28
CA ILE A 468 -2.19 0.47 13.45
C ILE A 468 -2.00 1.07 12.05
N SER A 469 -2.93 0.79 11.14
CA SER A 469 -3.16 1.65 10.00
C SER A 469 -3.92 2.84 10.56
N GLY A 470 -3.30 4.01 10.47
CA GLY A 470 -3.87 5.27 10.93
C GLY A 470 -5.19 5.57 10.24
N ARG A 471 -6.29 5.12 10.85
CA ARG A 471 -7.65 5.66 10.92
C ARG A 471 -8.55 4.50 11.37
N GLY A 472 -8.88 4.46 12.66
CA GLY A 472 -9.79 3.46 13.22
C GLY A 472 -11.03 3.29 12.34
N ARG A 473 -11.43 2.03 12.12
CA ARG A 473 -12.50 1.62 11.21
C ARG A 473 -13.67 2.59 11.36
N VAL A 474 -14.08 3.21 10.25
CA VAL A 474 -15.14 4.23 10.26
C VAL A 474 -16.38 3.63 10.91
N VAL A 475 -16.78 4.21 12.04
CA VAL A 475 -18.02 3.84 12.72
C VAL A 475 -19.18 4.26 11.82
N THR A 476 -20.02 3.30 11.46
CA THR A 476 -21.15 3.54 10.55
C THR A 476 -22.39 3.94 11.33
N LEU A 477 -23.33 4.62 10.68
CA LEU A 477 -24.64 4.92 11.26
C LEU A 477 -25.43 3.63 11.55
N SER A 478 -25.27 2.57 10.74
CA SER A 478 -25.87 1.25 11.01
C SER A 478 -25.43 0.70 12.35
N GLU A 479 -24.13 0.74 12.62
CA GLU A 479 -23.56 0.23 13.86
C GLU A 479 -24.02 1.04 15.09
N LEU A 480 -24.12 2.36 14.98
CA LEU A 480 -24.67 3.18 16.06
C LEU A 480 -26.14 2.86 16.34
N VAL A 481 -26.92 2.50 15.30
CA VAL A 481 -28.31 2.03 15.45
C VAL A 481 -28.37 0.65 16.11
N GLU A 482 -27.52 -0.30 15.68
CA GLU A 482 -27.41 -1.63 16.26
C GLU A 482 -27.03 -1.60 17.75
N LEU A 483 -26.17 -0.65 18.15
CA LEU A 483 -25.77 -0.44 19.54
C LEU A 483 -26.76 0.41 20.35
N GLY A 484 -27.88 0.83 19.77
CA GLY A 484 -28.91 1.63 20.42
C GLY A 484 -28.44 3.04 20.84
N LEU A 485 -27.41 3.57 20.19
CA LEU A 485 -26.87 4.90 20.47
C LEU A 485 -27.61 6.01 19.72
N ILE A 486 -28.19 5.68 18.56
CA ILE A 486 -29.08 6.49 17.72
C ILE A 486 -30.16 5.57 17.10
N PHE A 487 -31.15 6.13 16.41
CA PHE A 487 -32.15 5.35 15.66
C PHE A 487 -32.24 5.79 14.19
N ASP A 488 -32.66 4.87 13.31
CA ASP A 488 -32.86 5.19 11.90
C ASP A 488 -33.98 6.24 11.75
N GLY A 489 -33.75 7.24 10.91
CA GLY A 489 -34.62 8.41 10.79
C GLY A 489 -34.48 9.46 11.90
N GLU A 490 -33.60 9.29 12.89
CA GLU A 490 -33.35 10.31 13.91
C GLU A 490 -32.79 11.59 13.28
N PRO A 491 -33.29 12.79 13.66
CA PRO A 491 -32.75 14.05 13.18
C PRO A 491 -31.43 14.39 13.90
N LEU A 492 -30.37 14.60 13.11
CA LEU A 492 -29.12 15.20 13.54
C LEU A 492 -29.11 16.69 13.21
N TYR A 493 -28.56 17.48 14.12
CA TYR A 493 -28.42 18.92 13.99
C TYR A 493 -26.98 19.27 13.64
N PHE A 494 -26.81 20.17 12.68
CA PHE A 494 -25.49 20.71 12.37
C PHE A 494 -24.95 21.52 13.54
N PHE A 495 -23.68 21.29 13.89
CA PHE A 495 -23.01 21.88 15.04
C PHE A 495 -21.65 22.46 14.65
N HIS A 496 -21.44 23.75 14.89
CA HIS A 496 -20.13 24.39 14.80
C HIS A 496 -20.02 25.52 15.84
N LYS A 497 -19.37 25.23 16.98
CA LYS A 497 -19.33 26.06 18.21
C LYS A 497 -20.71 26.30 18.87
N LYS A 498 -21.78 26.38 18.07
CA LYS A 498 -23.19 26.43 18.45
C LYS A 498 -24.01 25.47 17.57
N LYS A 499 -25.19 25.09 18.05
CA LYS A 499 -26.17 24.27 17.34
C LYS A 499 -26.94 25.13 16.33
N PHE A 500 -27.11 24.65 15.10
CA PHE A 500 -27.91 25.30 14.07
C PHE A 500 -29.26 24.60 13.97
N GLU A 501 -30.28 25.11 14.64
CA GLU A 501 -31.59 24.44 14.74
C GLU A 501 -32.33 24.31 13.40
N GLN A 502 -32.02 25.20 12.46
CA GLN A 502 -32.57 25.23 11.11
C GLN A 502 -31.93 24.17 10.19
N GLU A 503 -30.81 23.57 10.60
CA GLU A 503 -29.99 22.69 9.77
C GLU A 503 -30.07 21.24 10.28
N GLN A 504 -31.16 20.56 9.90
CA GLN A 504 -31.48 19.21 10.36
C GLN A 504 -31.39 18.19 9.22
N ALA A 505 -30.76 17.05 9.49
CA ALA A 505 -30.66 15.94 8.54
C ALA A 505 -31.03 14.61 9.21
N ASN A 506 -31.81 13.80 8.51
CA ASN A 506 -32.27 12.51 9.06
C ASN A 506 -31.26 11.41 8.75
N ILE A 507 -31.02 10.53 9.72
CA ILE A 507 -30.17 9.34 9.55
C ILE A 507 -30.82 8.36 8.58
N VAL A 508 -30.04 7.85 7.62
CA VAL A 508 -30.40 6.75 6.73
C VAL A 508 -29.38 5.63 6.92
N SER A 509 -29.61 4.79 7.93
CA SER A 509 -28.65 3.82 8.46
C SER A 509 -28.19 2.80 7.43
N LYS A 510 -29.11 2.24 6.63
CA LYS A 510 -28.83 1.24 5.58
C LYS A 510 -27.85 1.70 4.51
N SER A 511 -27.78 3.01 4.25
CA SER A 511 -26.87 3.58 3.25
C SER A 511 -25.70 4.34 3.88
N ASN A 512 -25.65 4.44 5.20
CA ASN A 512 -24.68 5.24 5.95
C ASN A 512 -24.66 6.72 5.52
N ARG A 513 -25.84 7.30 5.24
CA ARG A 513 -26.01 8.68 4.72
C ARG A 513 -26.93 9.52 5.60
N LEU A 514 -26.90 10.82 5.35
CA LEU A 514 -27.81 11.81 5.93
C LEU A 514 -28.73 12.37 4.84
N ARG A 515 -30.03 12.35 5.10
CA ARG A 515 -31.04 12.96 4.23
C ARG A 515 -31.31 14.39 4.65
N TYR A 516 -31.04 15.34 3.76
CA TYR A 516 -31.23 16.76 3.95
C TYR A 516 -31.95 17.34 2.72
N GLU A 517 -33.05 18.08 2.92
CA GLU A 517 -33.86 18.66 1.83
C GLU A 517 -34.24 17.64 0.73
N GLY A 518 -34.52 16.39 1.12
CA GLY A 518 -34.93 15.32 0.20
C GLY A 518 -33.79 14.65 -0.59
N LYS A 519 -32.52 15.00 -0.33
CA LYS A 519 -31.34 14.39 -0.97
C LYS A 519 -30.45 13.71 0.05
N ASP A 520 -29.81 12.61 -0.37
CA ASP A 520 -28.94 11.81 0.49
C ASP A 520 -27.47 12.19 0.30
N TYR A 521 -26.81 12.56 1.39
CA TYR A 521 -25.43 13.01 1.41
C TYR A 521 -24.57 12.14 2.32
N SER A 522 -23.27 12.05 2.03
CA SER A 522 -22.35 11.54 3.07
C SER A 522 -22.25 12.55 4.22
N ILE A 523 -21.96 12.04 5.43
CA ILE A 523 -21.85 12.83 6.67
C ILE A 523 -20.88 14.02 6.49
N SER A 524 -19.73 13.77 5.84
CA SER A 524 -18.69 14.77 5.60
C SER A 524 -19.02 15.71 4.45
N GLU A 525 -19.69 15.23 3.40
CA GLU A 525 -20.12 16.07 2.27
C GLU A 525 -21.16 17.10 2.73
N LEU A 526 -22.17 16.68 3.49
CA LEU A 526 -23.19 17.59 3.99
C LEU A 526 -22.61 18.60 4.99
N ALA A 527 -21.71 18.15 5.88
CA ALA A 527 -21.00 19.06 6.78
C ALA A 527 -20.19 20.12 6.02
N LYS A 528 -19.48 19.72 4.95
CA LYS A 528 -18.73 20.66 4.09
C LYS A 528 -19.66 21.68 3.43
N ARG A 529 -20.79 21.24 2.87
CA ARG A 529 -21.78 22.13 2.23
C ARG A 529 -22.35 23.14 3.23
N LEU A 530 -22.69 22.70 4.44
CA LEU A 530 -23.22 23.59 5.48
C LEU A 530 -22.16 24.56 6.02
N LEU A 531 -20.89 24.13 6.13
CA LEU A 531 -19.79 25.05 6.48
C LEU A 531 -19.61 26.16 5.44
N MET A 532 -19.72 25.84 4.15
CA MET A 532 -19.67 26.84 3.07
C MET A 532 -20.91 27.75 3.09
N LYS A 533 -22.11 27.17 3.24
CA LYS A 533 -23.39 27.90 3.33
C LYS A 533 -23.37 28.98 4.42
N HIS A 534 -22.73 28.69 5.56
CA HIS A 534 -22.63 29.61 6.70
C HIS A 534 -21.35 30.45 6.72
N GLY A 535 -20.53 30.43 5.65
CA GLY A 535 -19.30 31.23 5.54
C GLY A 535 -18.18 30.84 6.50
N LEU A 536 -18.23 29.62 7.06
CA LEU A 536 -17.28 29.11 8.07
C LEU A 536 -16.07 28.41 7.44
N LYS A 537 -16.13 28.13 6.14
CA LYS A 537 -15.06 27.50 5.37
C LYS A 537 -15.10 27.98 3.91
N THR A 538 -13.94 28.31 3.35
CA THR A 538 -13.78 28.83 1.98
C THR A 538 -12.95 27.93 1.08
N ASP A 539 -12.23 26.95 1.63
CA ASP A 539 -11.38 26.03 0.87
C ASP A 539 -12.13 24.73 0.48
N GLU A 540 -11.66 24.05 -0.57
CA GLU A 540 -12.26 22.83 -1.09
C GLU A 540 -11.83 21.54 -0.36
N HIS A 541 -11.05 21.62 0.72
CA HIS A 541 -10.61 20.43 1.44
C HIS A 541 -11.76 19.72 2.18
N GLY A 542 -11.61 18.41 2.37
CA GLY A 542 -12.57 17.59 3.13
C GLY A 542 -12.67 17.99 4.60
N VAL A 543 -13.77 17.59 5.25
CA VAL A 543 -14.00 17.86 6.68
C VAL A 543 -14.26 16.55 7.43
N ALA A 544 -13.90 16.52 8.72
CA ALA A 544 -14.23 15.41 9.59
C ALA A 544 -15.72 15.48 9.99
N GLY A 545 -16.59 14.92 9.12
CA GLY A 545 -18.05 14.99 9.23
C GLY A 545 -18.62 14.78 10.63
N PRO A 546 -18.26 13.71 11.38
CA PRO A 546 -18.84 13.41 12.69
C PRO A 546 -18.67 14.50 13.76
N LEU A 547 -17.71 15.43 13.62
CA LEU A 547 -17.54 16.54 14.55
C LEU A 547 -18.65 17.59 14.45
N TYR A 548 -19.37 17.61 13.33
CA TYR A 548 -20.35 18.64 13.00
C TYR A 548 -21.80 18.21 13.18
N TRP A 549 -22.04 17.05 13.80
CA TRP A 549 -23.39 16.52 13.99
C TRP A 549 -23.66 16.23 15.46
N GLN A 550 -24.83 16.63 15.93
CA GLN A 550 -25.28 16.46 17.30
C GLN A 550 -26.70 15.90 17.33
N THR A 551 -26.98 14.95 18.22
CA THR A 551 -28.32 14.41 18.45
C THR A 551 -29.22 15.44 19.15
N LYS A 552 -30.53 15.17 19.20
CA LYS A 552 -31.47 15.99 19.98
C LYS A 552 -31.09 16.06 21.47
N SER A 553 -30.53 14.98 22.01
CA SER A 553 -30.05 14.87 23.40
C SER A 553 -28.71 15.57 23.67
N GLY A 554 -28.12 16.20 22.66
CA GLY A 554 -26.90 16.97 22.81
C GLY A 554 -25.62 16.15 22.70
N LYS A 555 -25.69 14.85 22.38
CA LYS A 555 -24.50 14.00 22.17
C LYS A 555 -23.94 14.25 20.77
N ARG A 556 -22.62 14.46 20.65
CA ARG A 556 -22.01 14.60 19.32
C ARG A 556 -21.81 13.24 18.69
N LEU A 557 -21.97 13.18 17.37
CA LEU A 557 -21.75 11.95 16.61
C LEU A 557 -20.30 11.46 16.77
N HIS A 558 -19.34 12.38 16.89
CA HIS A 558 -17.97 12.06 17.26
C HIS A 558 -17.86 11.31 18.60
N ASP A 559 -18.51 11.79 19.67
CA ASP A 559 -18.44 11.18 20.99
C ASP A 559 -19.10 9.79 21.03
N LEU A 560 -20.17 9.61 20.24
CA LEU A 560 -20.81 8.32 20.02
C LEU A 560 -19.86 7.36 19.29
N ASN A 561 -19.20 7.82 18.23
CA ASN A 561 -18.17 7.04 17.54
C ASN A 561 -17.03 6.65 18.48
N GLU A 562 -16.61 7.55 19.37
CA GLU A 562 -15.59 7.25 20.37
C GLU A 562 -16.04 6.21 21.39
N THR A 563 -17.31 6.19 21.76
CA THR A 563 -17.89 5.15 22.63
C THR A 563 -17.83 3.78 21.95
N VAL A 564 -18.13 3.71 20.65
CA VAL A 564 -18.01 2.48 19.86
C VAL A 564 -16.55 2.03 19.74
N ARG A 565 -15.63 2.95 19.44
CA ARG A 565 -14.19 2.66 19.35
C ARG A 565 -13.62 2.12 20.65
N LYS A 566 -14.03 2.68 21.79
CA LYS A 566 -13.67 2.16 23.11
C LYS A 566 -14.21 0.74 23.32
N LYS A 567 -15.45 0.46 22.95
CA LYS A 567 -16.03 -0.90 23.01
C LYS A 567 -15.29 -1.91 22.12
N ARG A 568 -14.75 -1.45 20.98
CA ARG A 568 -13.96 -2.28 20.06
C ARG A 568 -12.51 -2.49 20.49
N GLY A 569 -12.04 -1.83 21.55
CA GLY A 569 -10.63 -1.85 21.94
C GLY A 569 -9.72 -1.05 21.00
N GLU A 570 -10.29 -0.19 20.13
CA GLU A 570 -9.52 0.67 19.22
C GLU A 570 -8.90 1.89 19.93
N ARG A 571 -9.18 2.08 21.24
CA ARG A 571 -8.56 3.08 22.12
C ARG A 571 -8.41 2.51 23.54
N ALA A 572 -7.25 2.69 24.16
CA ALA A 572 -7.01 2.32 25.56
C ALA A 572 -7.91 3.13 26.51
N THR A 573 -8.36 2.48 27.59
CA THR A 573 -9.19 3.05 28.67
C THR A 573 -8.49 4.14 29.45
#